data_AF-A0A497NRN5-F1
#
_entry.id   AF-A0A497NRN5-F1
#
_cell.length_a   1.000
_cell.length_b   1.000
_cell.length_c   1.000
_cell.angle_alpha   90.00
_cell.angle_beta   90.00
_cell.angle_gamma   90.00
#
_symmetry.space_group_name_H-M   'P 1'
#
loop_
_entity.id
_entity.type
_entity.pdbx_description
1 polymer ?
#
loop_
_entity_poly.entity_id
_entity_poly.type
_entity_poly.pdbx_seq_one_letter_code
_entity_poly.pdbx_strand_id
1 'polypeptide(L)'
;MGLLTFLGPTMSALMGGLMLFNKWKEATLILVAQMVIWFAHPFAWYQLMPIVTWQFVPVAIFILVPSIRKWIITTIYARNNPTKLAIALWCLSWTARIGGEVAASNNNAVWILGWGVPEMYPFWAPLTVYYAIADSLNSLAGAIIGTAVLLALKRANIKTLAIDSLKFGNREES
;
A
#
# COMPACT_ATOMS: atom_id res chain seq x y z
N MET A 1 10.71 20.41 -6.90
CA MET A 1 10.06 19.14 -7.34
C MET A 1 10.97 18.45 -8.38
N GLY A 2 12.06 17.82 -7.92
CA GLY A 2 13.07 17.16 -8.77
C GLY A 2 13.01 15.64 -8.67
N LEU A 3 14.16 14.94 -8.75
CA LEU A 3 14.26 13.47 -8.68
C LEU A 3 13.43 12.81 -7.56
N LEU A 4 13.19 13.44 -6.41
CA LEU A 4 12.49 12.78 -5.30
C LEU A 4 11.00 12.47 -5.55
N THR A 5 10.39 12.96 -6.63
CA THR A 5 8.99 12.66 -6.98
C THR A 5 8.77 11.21 -7.42
N PHE A 6 9.78 10.50 -7.93
CA PHE A 6 9.63 9.08 -8.30
C PHE A 6 9.61 8.15 -7.08
N LEU A 7 10.06 8.62 -5.90
CA LEU A 7 10.16 7.80 -4.70
C LEU A 7 8.80 7.29 -4.25
N GLY A 8 7.76 8.12 -4.27
CA GLY A 8 6.41 7.69 -3.92
C GLY A 8 5.92 6.51 -4.77
N PRO A 9 5.82 6.66 -6.11
CA PRO A 9 5.44 5.56 -7.01
C PRO A 9 6.34 4.32 -6.90
N THR A 10 7.64 4.52 -6.70
CA THR A 10 8.60 3.40 -6.54
C THR A 10 8.34 2.64 -5.24
N MET A 11 8.07 3.34 -4.14
CA MET A 11 7.69 2.73 -2.87
C MET A 11 6.34 2.02 -2.96
N SER A 12 5.41 2.53 -3.78
CA SER A 12 4.15 1.84 -4.10
C SER A 12 4.39 0.47 -4.71
N ALA A 13 5.16 0.44 -5.80
CA ALA A 13 5.50 -0.79 -6.50
C ALA A 13 6.27 -1.77 -5.59
N LEU A 14 7.21 -1.26 -4.78
CA LEU A 14 7.98 -2.07 -3.84
C LEU A 14 7.08 -2.70 -2.76
N MET A 15 6.26 -1.90 -2.07
CA MET A 15 5.40 -2.40 -0.99
C MET A 15 4.35 -3.40 -1.50
N GLY A 16 3.72 -3.11 -2.64
CA GLY A 16 2.80 -4.05 -3.27
C GLY A 16 3.50 -5.35 -3.69
N GLY A 17 4.68 -5.25 -4.32
CA GLY A 17 5.48 -6.40 -4.72
C GLY A 17 5.88 -7.27 -3.53
N LEU A 18 6.46 -6.68 -2.48
CA LEU A 18 6.88 -7.43 -1.29
C LEU A 18 5.73 -8.18 -0.64
N MET A 19 4.54 -7.55 -0.54
CA MET A 19 3.35 -8.22 -0.03
C MET A 19 2.92 -9.39 -0.93
N LEU A 20 2.86 -9.17 -2.24
CA LEU A 20 2.45 -10.19 -3.21
C LEU A 20 3.39 -11.41 -3.20
N PHE A 21 4.69 -11.19 -3.04
CA PHE A 21 5.73 -12.23 -2.98
C PHE A 21 6.01 -12.75 -1.56
N ASN A 22 5.10 -12.49 -0.60
CA ASN A 22 5.21 -12.95 0.79
C ASN A 22 6.51 -12.52 1.51
N LYS A 23 7.16 -11.44 1.05
CA LYS A 23 8.32 -10.78 1.67
C LYS A 23 7.85 -9.81 2.77
N TRP A 24 7.10 -10.36 3.72
CA TRP A 24 6.40 -9.59 4.74
C TRP A 24 7.35 -8.95 5.76
N LYS A 25 8.52 -9.56 6.01
CA LYS A 25 9.52 -9.01 6.93
C LYS A 25 10.09 -7.70 6.40
N GLU A 26 10.41 -7.69 5.11
CA GLU A 26 10.93 -6.54 4.37
C GLU A 26 9.86 -5.45 4.29
N ALA A 27 8.61 -5.80 3.97
CA ALA A 27 7.49 -4.85 3.96
C ALA A 27 7.24 -4.24 5.35
N THR A 28 7.30 -5.05 6.42
CA THR A 28 7.20 -4.56 7.79
C THR A 28 8.35 -3.62 8.14
N LEU A 29 9.59 -3.98 7.80
CA LEU A 29 10.76 -3.15 8.08
C LEU A 29 10.64 -1.78 7.43
N ILE A 30 10.22 -1.74 6.16
CA ILE A 30 9.96 -0.49 5.43
C ILE A 30 8.87 0.32 6.12
N LEU A 31 7.74 -0.30 6.46
CA LEU A 31 6.63 0.41 7.12
C LEU A 31 7.08 1.01 8.46
N VAL A 32 7.79 0.23 9.28
CA VAL A 32 8.33 0.70 10.57
C VAL A 32 9.31 1.84 10.36
N ALA A 33 10.22 1.74 9.40
CA ALA A 33 11.17 2.81 9.09
C ALA A 33 10.44 4.10 8.67
N GLN A 34 9.43 4.02 7.81
CA GLN A 34 8.63 5.18 7.40
C GLN A 34 7.89 5.81 8.60
N MET A 35 7.37 5.01 9.51
CA MET A 35 6.68 5.51 10.71
C MET A 35 7.66 6.18 11.68
N VAL A 36 8.86 5.60 11.87
CA VAL A 36 9.90 6.21 12.71
C VAL A 36 10.33 7.56 12.14
N ILE A 37 10.54 7.66 10.82
CA ILE A 37 10.89 8.92 10.15
C ILE A 37 9.78 9.97 10.33
N TRP A 38 8.52 9.57 10.21
CA TRP A 38 7.38 10.47 10.42
C TRP A 38 7.36 11.01 11.85
N PHE A 39 7.34 10.11 12.84
CA PHE A 39 7.22 10.48 14.25
C PHE A 39 8.48 11.13 14.84
N ALA A 40 9.63 11.02 14.18
CA ALA A 40 10.83 11.77 14.52
C ALA A 40 10.67 13.28 14.23
N HIS A 41 9.74 13.68 13.37
CA HIS A 41 9.52 15.09 13.06
C HIS A 41 8.54 15.74 14.07
N PRO A 42 8.85 16.91 14.66
CA PRO A 42 7.97 17.58 15.62
C PRO A 42 6.54 17.81 15.11
N PHE A 43 6.39 18.11 13.81
CA PHE A 43 5.10 18.30 13.15
C PHE A 43 4.15 17.09 13.23
N ALA A 44 4.67 15.86 13.33
CA ALA A 44 3.83 14.67 13.45
C ALA A 44 2.97 14.68 14.71
N TRP A 45 3.40 15.43 15.73
CA TRP A 45 2.72 15.59 17.02
C TRP A 45 1.90 16.88 17.11
N TYR A 46 1.89 17.68 16.04
CA TYR A 46 1.22 18.97 16.03
C TYR A 46 -0.29 18.80 15.80
N GLN A 47 -1.09 19.22 16.79
CA GLN A 47 -2.55 19.20 16.75
C GLN A 47 -3.12 17.84 16.31
N LEU A 48 -3.86 17.78 15.19
CA LEU A 48 -4.47 16.55 14.67
C LEU A 48 -3.57 15.77 13.70
N MET A 49 -2.32 16.17 13.48
CA MET A 49 -1.40 15.42 12.60
C MET A 49 -1.19 13.96 13.00
N PRO A 50 -1.25 13.54 14.28
CA PRO A 50 -1.22 12.13 14.63
C PRO A 50 -2.34 11.32 13.98
N ILE A 51 -3.48 11.93 13.62
CA ILE A 51 -4.57 11.20 12.98
C ILE A 51 -4.13 10.61 11.64
N VAL A 52 -3.20 11.25 10.91
CA VAL A 52 -2.69 10.76 9.61
C VAL A 52 -2.26 9.29 9.68
N THR A 53 -1.86 8.80 10.85
CA THR A 53 -1.42 7.42 11.01
C THR A 53 -2.53 6.37 10.99
N TRP A 54 -3.80 6.77 11.04
CA TRP A 54 -4.94 5.86 10.93
C TRP A 54 -4.87 5.03 9.64
N GLN A 55 -4.35 5.61 8.56
CA GLN A 55 -4.24 4.95 7.25
C GLN A 55 -3.28 3.76 7.26
N PHE A 56 -2.26 3.79 8.13
CA PHE A 56 -1.25 2.73 8.23
C PHE A 56 -1.72 1.54 9.06
N VAL A 57 -2.79 1.68 9.85
CA VAL A 57 -3.34 0.58 10.66
C VAL A 57 -3.82 -0.59 9.79
N PRO A 58 -4.65 -0.39 8.75
CA PRO A 58 -4.98 -1.45 7.80
C PRO A 58 -3.74 -2.08 7.15
N VAL A 59 -2.75 -1.27 6.76
CA VAL A 59 -1.50 -1.76 6.14
C VAL A 59 -0.78 -2.72 7.10
N ALA A 60 -0.62 -2.32 8.37
CA ALA A 60 0.00 -3.14 9.39
C ALA A 60 -0.77 -4.46 9.59
N ILE A 61 -2.10 -4.42 9.63
CA ILE A 61 -2.95 -5.61 9.75
C ILE A 61 -2.73 -6.55 8.55
N PHE A 62 -2.76 -6.02 7.32
CA PHE A 62 -2.62 -6.80 6.10
C PHE A 62 -1.25 -7.48 5.98
N ILE A 63 -0.20 -6.83 6.47
CA ILE A 63 1.17 -7.37 6.44
C ILE A 63 1.41 -8.34 7.60
N LEU A 64 1.05 -7.96 8.83
CA LEU A 64 1.47 -8.66 10.05
C LEU A 64 0.59 -9.86 10.39
N VAL A 65 -0.73 -9.77 10.15
CA VAL A 65 -1.65 -10.86 10.51
C VAL A 65 -1.51 -12.01 9.50
N PRO A 66 -0.95 -13.17 9.88
CA PRO A 66 -0.59 -14.21 8.91
C PRO A 66 -1.80 -14.75 8.15
N SER A 67 -2.95 -14.91 8.84
CA SER A 67 -4.19 -15.40 8.23
C SER A 67 -4.71 -14.46 7.14
N ILE A 68 -4.65 -13.15 7.36
CA ILE A 68 -5.08 -12.14 6.39
C ILE A 68 -4.12 -12.12 5.20
N ARG A 69 -2.81 -12.07 5.46
CA ARG A 69 -1.78 -12.08 4.41
C ARG A 69 -1.92 -13.31 3.51
N LYS A 70 -1.99 -14.51 4.10
CA LYS A 70 -2.16 -15.77 3.35
C LYS A 70 -3.46 -15.75 2.56
N TRP A 71 -4.55 -15.24 3.14
CA TRP A 71 -5.83 -15.12 2.45
C TRP A 71 -5.76 -14.20 1.23
N ILE A 72 -5.10 -13.04 1.34
CA ILE A 72 -4.93 -12.09 0.22
C ILE A 72 -4.16 -12.75 -0.93
N ILE A 73 -2.99 -13.31 -0.63
CA ILE A 73 -2.11 -13.92 -1.64
C ILE A 73 -2.79 -15.11 -2.32
N THR A 74 -3.38 -16.01 -1.55
CA THR A 74 -4.06 -17.20 -2.11
C THR A 74 -5.28 -16.84 -2.93
N THR A 75 -6.02 -15.79 -2.55
CA THR A 75 -7.17 -15.30 -3.30
C THR A 75 -6.75 -14.68 -4.65
N ILE A 76 -5.71 -13.85 -4.65
CA ILE A 76 -5.13 -13.24 -5.87
C ILE A 76 -4.59 -14.32 -6.80
N TYR A 77 -3.96 -15.35 -6.26
CA TYR A 77 -3.46 -16.48 -7.02
C TYR A 77 -4.60 -17.31 -7.64
N ALA A 78 -5.57 -17.73 -6.82
CA ALA A 78 -6.63 -18.64 -7.24
C ALA A 78 -7.53 -18.02 -8.32
N ARG A 79 -7.87 -16.73 -8.20
CA ARG A 79 -8.71 -16.00 -9.17
C ARG A 79 -10.04 -16.73 -9.44
N ASN A 80 -10.62 -17.37 -8.43
CA ASN A 80 -11.81 -18.22 -8.59
C ASN A 80 -13.11 -17.49 -8.27
N ASN A 81 -13.06 -16.48 -7.40
CA ASN A 81 -14.23 -15.71 -6.99
C ASN A 81 -13.97 -14.20 -7.25
N PRO A 82 -14.73 -13.55 -8.15
CA PRO A 82 -14.52 -12.14 -8.50
C PRO A 82 -14.60 -11.19 -7.31
N THR A 83 -15.58 -11.38 -6.41
CA THR A 83 -15.78 -10.52 -5.24
C THR A 83 -14.62 -10.64 -4.27
N LYS A 84 -14.19 -11.87 -3.95
CA LYS A 84 -13.03 -12.09 -3.07
C LYS A 84 -11.75 -11.54 -3.70
N LEU A 85 -11.59 -11.71 -5.02
CA LEU A 85 -10.46 -11.17 -5.78
C LEU A 85 -10.40 -9.64 -5.70
N ALA A 86 -11.54 -8.95 -5.86
CA ALA A 86 -11.63 -7.50 -5.71
C ALA A 86 -11.22 -7.04 -4.31
N ILE A 87 -11.69 -7.72 -3.27
CA ILE A 87 -11.31 -7.39 -1.88
C ILE A 87 -9.80 -7.61 -1.68
N ALA A 88 -9.27 -8.74 -2.14
CA ALA A 88 -7.84 -9.04 -1.99
C ALA A 88 -6.95 -8.04 -2.76
N LEU A 89 -7.35 -7.65 -3.98
CA LEU A 89 -6.66 -6.61 -4.75
C LEU A 89 -6.79 -5.23 -4.11
N TRP A 90 -7.91 -4.93 -3.46
CA TRP A 90 -8.08 -3.70 -2.70
C TRP A 90 -7.11 -3.65 -1.52
N CYS A 91 -6.99 -4.74 -0.74
CA CYS A 91 -6.00 -4.82 0.34
C CYS A 91 -4.56 -4.66 -0.18
N LEU A 92 -4.24 -5.29 -1.31
CA LEU A 92 -2.93 -5.14 -1.93
C LEU A 92 -2.68 -3.69 -2.39
N SER A 93 -3.66 -3.08 -3.04
CA SER A 93 -3.62 -1.69 -3.51
C SER A 93 -3.46 -0.71 -2.34
N TRP A 94 -4.18 -0.94 -1.24
CA TRP A 94 -4.05 -0.17 -0.01
C TRP A 94 -2.62 -0.26 0.57
N THR A 95 -2.04 -1.46 0.64
CA THR A 95 -0.67 -1.64 1.11
C THR A 95 0.35 -0.95 0.20
N ALA A 96 0.19 -1.02 -1.11
CA ALA A 96 1.06 -0.33 -2.06
C ALA A 96 0.95 1.20 -1.91
N ARG A 97 -0.29 1.72 -2.03
CA ARG A 97 -0.57 3.15 -2.02
C ARG A 97 -0.25 3.79 -0.68
N ILE A 98 -0.83 3.28 0.41
CA ILE A 98 -0.70 3.90 1.72
C ILE A 98 0.64 3.54 2.36
N GLY A 99 0.97 2.24 2.38
CA GLY A 99 2.20 1.75 3.00
C GLY A 99 3.48 2.16 2.26
N GLY A 100 3.38 2.42 0.96
CA GLY A 100 4.50 2.84 0.12
C GLY A 100 4.45 4.33 -0.22
N GLU A 101 3.56 4.70 -1.14
CA GLU A 101 3.56 6.03 -1.76
C GLU A 101 3.24 7.16 -0.79
N VAL A 102 2.14 7.05 -0.04
CA VAL A 102 1.71 8.11 0.89
C VAL A 102 2.70 8.26 2.02
N ALA A 103 3.17 7.15 2.61
CA ALA A 103 4.18 7.18 3.66
C ALA A 103 5.46 7.92 3.22
N ALA A 104 6.01 7.54 2.06
CA ALA A 104 7.23 8.15 1.52
C ALA A 104 7.01 9.61 1.10
N SER A 105 5.86 9.92 0.49
CA SER A 105 5.56 11.28 0.02
C SER A 105 5.32 12.24 1.17
N ASN A 106 4.68 11.79 2.26
CA ASN A 106 4.50 12.58 3.47
C ASN A 106 5.84 12.90 4.14
N ASN A 107 6.72 11.90 4.24
CA ASN A 107 8.07 12.10 4.76
C ASN A 107 8.87 13.07 3.88
N ASN A 108 8.78 12.97 2.56
CA ASN A 108 9.39 13.94 1.65
C ASN A 108 8.81 15.36 1.83
N ALA A 109 7.50 15.49 1.98
CA ALA A 109 6.87 16.79 2.15
C ALA A 109 7.34 17.49 3.44
N VAL A 110 7.38 16.75 4.54
CA VAL A 110 7.76 17.28 5.84
C VAL A 110 9.26 17.57 5.92
N TRP A 111 10.12 16.61 5.56
CA TRP A 111 11.57 16.71 5.75
C TRP A 111 12.31 17.42 4.64
N ILE A 112 11.85 17.33 3.39
CA ILE A 112 12.56 17.86 2.23
C ILE A 112 11.93 19.14 1.70
N LEU A 113 10.59 19.19 1.62
CA LEU A 113 9.89 20.35 1.09
C LEU A 113 9.60 21.41 2.15
N GLY A 114 9.91 21.14 3.42
CA GLY A 114 9.70 22.08 4.53
C GLY A 114 8.23 22.29 4.87
N TRP A 115 7.34 21.35 4.52
CA TRP A 115 5.91 21.47 4.81
C TRP A 115 5.55 21.05 6.24
N GLY A 116 6.55 20.67 7.05
CA GLY A 116 6.39 20.29 8.45
C GLY A 116 6.35 21.47 9.43
N VAL A 117 5.72 22.58 9.07
CA VAL A 117 5.68 23.79 9.91
C VAL A 117 4.24 24.17 10.28
N PRO A 118 3.99 24.81 11.43
CA PRO A 118 2.64 25.18 11.87
C PRO A 118 1.82 25.96 10.83
N GLU A 119 2.48 26.80 10.03
CA GLU A 119 1.87 27.61 8.97
C GLU A 119 1.27 26.75 7.85
N MET A 120 1.78 25.52 7.67
CA MET A 120 1.30 24.59 6.66
C MET A 120 0.15 23.71 7.17
N TYR A 121 -0.12 23.69 8.48
CA TYR A 121 -1.18 22.87 9.07
C TYR A 121 -2.58 23.07 8.46
N PRO A 122 -3.03 24.30 8.13
CA PRO A 122 -4.32 24.52 7.47
C PRO A 122 -4.44 23.83 6.10
N PHE A 123 -3.32 23.53 5.46
CA PHE A 123 -3.28 22.75 4.21
C PHE A 123 -3.29 21.25 4.49
N TRP A 124 -2.57 20.77 5.51
CA TRP A 124 -2.51 19.35 5.88
C TRP A 124 -3.81 18.79 6.47
N ALA A 125 -4.49 19.55 7.32
CA ALA A 125 -5.67 19.05 8.03
C ALA A 125 -6.83 18.67 7.08
N PRO A 126 -7.24 19.52 6.12
CA PRO A 126 -8.25 19.14 5.12
C PRO A 126 -7.76 18.01 4.18
N LEU A 127 -6.47 18.04 3.83
CA LEU A 127 -5.85 17.02 2.99
C LEU A 127 -5.96 15.64 3.63
N THR A 128 -5.93 15.53 4.96
CA THR A 128 -6.06 14.23 5.65
C THR A 128 -7.41 13.55 5.38
N VAL A 129 -8.51 14.32 5.39
CA VAL A 129 -9.85 13.80 5.06
C VAL A 129 -9.99 13.57 3.55
N TYR A 130 -9.47 14.48 2.74
CA TYR A 130 -9.46 14.32 1.29
C TYR A 130 -8.73 13.03 0.88
N TYR A 131 -7.51 12.80 1.40
CA TYR A 131 -6.72 11.59 1.12
C TYR A 131 -7.42 10.34 1.64
N ALA A 132 -8.06 10.39 2.81
CA ALA A 132 -8.88 9.28 3.31
C ALA A 132 -9.88 8.79 2.27
N ILE A 133 -10.61 9.70 1.65
CA ILE A 133 -11.65 9.40 0.67
C ILE A 133 -11.03 9.07 -0.69
N ALA A 134 -10.15 9.93 -1.18
CA ALA A 134 -9.56 9.82 -2.51
C ALA A 134 -8.69 8.56 -2.65
N ASP A 135 -7.82 8.26 -1.67
CA ASP A 135 -6.98 7.06 -1.73
C ASP A 135 -7.81 5.78 -1.55
N SER A 136 -8.89 5.83 -0.77
CA SER A 136 -9.83 4.70 -0.67
C SER A 136 -10.54 4.41 -1.99
N LEU A 137 -11.08 5.45 -2.63
CA LEU A 137 -11.77 5.34 -3.91
C LEU A 137 -10.81 4.92 -5.02
N ASN A 138 -9.59 5.48 -5.05
CA ASN A 138 -8.58 5.11 -6.03
C ASN A 138 -8.14 3.64 -5.86
N SER A 139 -7.93 3.20 -4.62
CA SER A 139 -7.61 1.81 -4.31
C SER A 139 -8.75 0.87 -4.72
N LEU A 140 -10.01 1.26 -4.51
CA LEU A 140 -11.18 0.49 -4.89
C LEU A 140 -11.34 0.41 -6.42
N ALA A 141 -11.22 1.53 -7.11
CA ALA A 141 -11.26 1.57 -8.57
C ALA A 141 -10.17 0.68 -9.18
N GLY A 142 -8.93 0.82 -8.69
CA GLY A 142 -7.80 -0.02 -9.11
C GLY A 142 -8.05 -1.51 -8.85
N ALA A 143 -8.67 -1.87 -7.73
CA ALA A 143 -9.01 -3.25 -7.41
C ALA A 143 -10.09 -3.84 -8.33
N ILE A 144 -11.12 -3.07 -8.66
CA ILE A 144 -12.18 -3.47 -9.60
C ILE A 144 -11.59 -3.69 -11.00
N ILE A 145 -10.81 -2.72 -11.48
CA ILE A 145 -10.15 -2.80 -12.79
C ILE A 145 -9.19 -3.99 -12.82
N GLY A 146 -8.33 -4.13 -11.80
CA GLY A 146 -7.40 -5.25 -11.68
C GLY A 146 -8.11 -6.61 -11.66
N THR A 147 -9.26 -6.70 -10.99
CA THR A 147 -10.10 -7.91 -10.98
C THR A 147 -10.55 -8.27 -12.39
N ALA A 148 -11.12 -7.30 -13.12
CA ALA A 148 -11.59 -7.50 -14.49
C ALA A 148 -10.44 -7.95 -15.41
N VAL A 149 -9.28 -7.30 -15.32
CA VAL A 149 -8.08 -7.63 -16.09
C VAL A 149 -7.60 -9.06 -15.77
N LEU A 150 -7.41 -9.40 -14.50
CA LEU A 150 -6.90 -10.72 -14.12
C LEU A 150 -7.87 -11.86 -14.49
N LEU A 151 -9.18 -11.63 -14.40
CA LEU A 151 -10.17 -12.60 -14.84
C LEU A 151 -10.20 -12.74 -16.36
N ALA A 152 -10.10 -11.64 -17.11
CA ALA A 152 -10.01 -11.66 -18.57
C ALA A 152 -8.77 -12.43 -19.05
N LEU A 153 -7.60 -12.14 -18.46
CA LEU A 153 -6.35 -12.85 -18.76
C LEU A 153 -6.45 -14.36 -18.47
N LYS A 154 -7.05 -14.73 -17.33
CA LYS A 154 -7.30 -16.14 -16.98
C LYS A 154 -8.22 -16.82 -18.01
N ARG A 155 -9.29 -16.16 -18.43
CA ARG A 155 -10.23 -16.68 -19.46
C ARG A 155 -9.56 -16.82 -20.83
N ALA A 156 -8.64 -15.92 -21.16
CA ALA A 156 -7.87 -15.96 -22.39
C ALA A 156 -6.67 -16.94 -22.36
N ASN A 157 -6.46 -17.67 -21.26
CA ASN A 157 -5.29 -18.52 -21.04
C ASN A 157 -3.94 -17.79 -21.21
N ILE A 158 -3.90 -16.47 -20.95
CA ILE A 158 -2.67 -15.68 -21.00
C ILE A 158 -1.94 -15.81 -19.67
N LYS A 159 -0.67 -16.21 -19.73
CA LYS A 159 0.19 -16.33 -18.55
C LYS A 159 0.51 -14.94 -17.99
N THR A 160 0.36 -14.82 -16.68
CA THR A 160 0.69 -13.65 -15.88
C THR A 160 1.95 -13.96 -15.08
N LEU A 161 3.13 -13.64 -15.62
CA LEU A 161 4.46 -13.98 -15.06
C LEU A 161 4.54 -13.84 -13.53
N ALA A 162 4.18 -12.68 -12.98
CA ALA A 162 4.28 -12.40 -11.54
C ALA A 162 3.33 -13.22 -10.66
N ILE A 163 2.13 -13.56 -11.15
CA ILE A 163 1.14 -14.35 -10.39
C ILE A 163 1.40 -15.84 -10.58
N ASP A 164 1.82 -16.23 -11.78
CA ASP A 164 2.08 -17.62 -12.12
C ASP A 164 3.40 -18.09 -11.49
N SER A 165 4.37 -17.22 -11.24
CA SER A 165 5.57 -17.55 -10.46
C SER A 165 5.27 -17.91 -9.00
N LEU A 166 4.23 -17.31 -8.41
CA LEU A 166 3.78 -17.65 -7.04
C LEU A 166 3.26 -19.09 -6.95
N LYS A 167 2.83 -19.68 -8.07
CA LYS A 167 2.41 -21.08 -8.15
C LYS A 167 3.54 -22.06 -7.85
N PHE A 168 4.77 -21.71 -8.21
CA PHE A 168 5.92 -22.59 -8.11
C PHE A 168 6.58 -22.53 -6.73
N GLY A 169 6.64 -21.35 -6.10
CA GLY A 169 7.23 -21.18 -4.76
C GLY A 169 6.45 -21.87 -3.62
N ASN A 170 5.12 -21.94 -3.70
CA ASN A 170 4.31 -22.59 -2.66
C ASN A 170 4.37 -24.13 -2.66
N ARG A 171 5.01 -24.76 -3.66
CA ARG A 171 5.27 -26.21 -3.66
C ARG A 171 6.53 -26.62 -2.90
N GLU A 172 7.41 -25.66 -2.61
CA GLU A 172 8.68 -25.93 -1.91
C GLU A 172 8.58 -25.69 -0.39
N GLU A 173 7.52 -25.03 0.09
CA GLU A 173 7.28 -24.75 1.52
C GLU A 173 6.18 -25.63 2.16
N SER A 174 5.67 -26.65 1.45
CA SER A 174 4.71 -27.66 1.96
C SER A 174 5.34 -29.03 2.14
#